data_AF-A0AAW4PA47-F1
#
_entry.id   AF-A0AAW4PA47-F1
#
_cell.length_a   1.000
_cell.length_b   1.000
_cell.length_c   1.000
_cell.angle_alpha   90.00
_cell.angle_beta   90.00
_cell.angle_gamma   90.00
#
_symmetry.space_group_name_H-M   'P 1'
#
loop_
_entity.id
_entity.type
_entity.pdbx_description
1 polymer ?
#
loop_
_entity_poly.entity_id
_entity_poly.type
_entity_poly.pdbx_seq_one_letter_code
_entity_poly.pdbx_strand_id
1 'polypeptide(L)'
;MAISTVELTVRLLVFLFVLVGVPLSFVVMFRIMDYAANDTLVAQFSGRRNARDTGQLNAYFERAGVEATTCPFCGSANGPNYAYCHNCQERLTD
;
A
#
# COMPACT_ATOMS: atom_id res chain seq x y z
N MET A 1 21.19 -1.75 52.50
CA MET A 1 21.04 -0.83 51.36
C MET A 1 19.59 -0.33 51.39
N ALA A 2 19.35 0.89 51.87
CA ALA A 2 18.01 1.43 52.03
C ALA A 2 17.62 2.20 50.76
N ILE A 3 16.60 1.73 50.05
CA ILE A 3 16.05 2.41 48.87
C ILE A 3 15.17 3.56 49.36
N SER A 4 15.37 4.75 48.80
CA SER A 4 14.49 5.89 49.08
C SER A 4 13.13 5.72 48.41
N THR A 5 12.08 6.31 49.00
CA THR A 5 10.71 6.28 48.45
C THR A 5 10.64 6.87 47.04
N VAL A 6 11.45 7.90 46.76
CA VAL A 6 11.56 8.53 45.44
C VAL A 6 12.13 7.55 44.42
N GLU A 7 13.23 6.87 44.75
CA GLU A 7 13.85 5.90 43.87
C GLU A 7 12.91 4.71 43.58
N LEU A 8 12.19 4.23 44.59
CA LEU A 8 11.19 3.18 44.40
C LEU A 8 10.09 3.61 43.42
N THR A 9 9.59 4.83 43.58
CA THR A 9 8.52 5.38 42.73
C THR A 9 8.97 5.49 41.28
N VAL A 10 10.18 6.01 41.05
CA VAL A 10 10.75 6.11 39.70
C VAL A 10 10.91 4.74 39.07
N ARG A 11 11.45 3.75 39.80
CA ARG A 11 11.60 2.38 39.28
C ARG A 11 10.26 1.75 38.92
N LEU A 12 9.22 1.94 39.74
CA LEU A 12 7.87 1.44 39.45
C LEU A 12 7.25 2.12 38.23
N LEU A 13 7.44 3.44 38.06
CA LEU A 13 6.97 4.16 36.87
C LEU A 13 7.66 3.68 35.60
N VAL A 14 8.98 3.49 35.63
CA VAL A 14 9.74 2.94 34.51
C VAL A 14 9.25 1.53 34.19
N PHE A 15 9.05 0.69 35.21
CA PHE A 15 8.56 -0.67 35.01
C PHE A 15 7.15 -0.68 34.39
N LEU A 16 6.24 0.16 34.88
CA LEU A 16 4.90 0.33 34.31
C LEU A 16 4.97 0.81 32.86
N PHE A 17 5.81 1.80 32.57
CA PHE A 17 5.99 2.33 31.22
C PHE A 17 6.51 1.27 30.26
N VAL A 18 7.48 0.45 30.66
CA VAL A 18 7.98 -0.64 29.82
C VAL A 18 6.92 -1.71 29.64
N LEU A 19 6.27 -2.13 30.73
CA LEU A 19 5.29 -3.22 30.71
C LEU A 19 4.04 -2.88 29.89
N VAL A 20 3.57 -1.64 29.95
CA VAL A 20 2.33 -1.20 29.28
C VAL A 20 2.62 -0.46 27.98
N GLY A 21 3.63 0.41 27.98
CA GLY A 21 3.99 1.26 26.84
C GLY A 21 4.57 0.46 25.67
N VAL A 22 5.38 -0.58 25.93
CA VAL A 22 5.92 -1.42 24.84
C VAL A 22 4.79 -2.16 24.12
N PRO A 23 3.89 -2.91 24.78
CA PRO A 23 2.77 -3.55 24.08
C PRO A 23 1.86 -2.55 23.35
N LEU A 24 1.58 -1.39 23.97
CA LEU A 24 0.77 -0.36 23.33
C LEU A 24 1.43 0.22 22.08
N SER A 25 2.76 0.37 22.05
CA SER A 25 3.45 0.90 20.86
C SER A 25 3.31 -0.04 19.67
N PHE A 26 3.32 -1.37 19.88
CA PHE A 26 3.01 -2.34 18.83
C PHE A 26 1.59 -2.20 18.30
N VAL A 27 0.61 -2.02 19.18
CA VAL A 27 -0.80 -1.80 18.78
C VAL A 27 -0.95 -0.52 17.98
N VAL A 28 -0.31 0.57 18.43
CA VAL A 28 -0.31 1.86 17.73
C VAL A 28 0.33 1.71 16.35
N MET A 29 1.50 1.07 16.26
CA MET A 29 2.17 0.84 14.98
C MET A 29 1.32 0.00 14.02
N PHE A 30 0.72 -1.08 14.51
CA PHE A 30 -0.18 -1.90 13.70
C PHE A 30 -1.38 -1.10 13.18
N ARG A 31 -1.97 -0.25 14.02
CA ARG A 31 -3.06 0.64 13.61
C ARG A 31 -2.60 1.67 12.58
N ILE A 32 -1.42 2.26 12.74
CA ILE A 32 -0.86 3.19 11.74
C ILE A 32 -0.66 2.47 10.41
N MET A 33 -0.11 1.26 10.42
CA MET A 33 0.03 0.45 9.21
C MET A 33 -1.31 0.11 8.56
N ASP A 34 -2.32 -0.24 9.36
CA ASP A 34 -3.68 -0.51 8.88
C ASP A 34 -4.33 0.75 8.28
N TYR A 35 -4.17 1.91 8.91
CA TYR A 35 -4.62 3.19 8.34
C TYR A 35 -3.89 3.55 7.05
N ALA A 36 -2.57 3.37 6.99
CA ALA A 36 -1.77 3.62 5.80
C ALA A 36 -2.11 2.65 4.65
N ALA A 37 -2.40 1.39 4.97
CA ALA A 37 -2.85 0.39 4.00
C ALA A 37 -4.25 0.69 3.45
N ASN A 38 -5.12 1.30 4.26
CA ASN A 38 -6.44 1.76 3.85
C ASN A 38 -6.46 3.20 3.32
N ASP A 39 -5.29 3.84 3.17
CA ASP A 39 -5.20 5.18 2.61
C ASP A 39 -5.64 5.14 1.14
N THR A 40 -6.30 6.21 0.72
CA THR A 40 -6.90 6.43 -0.60
C THR A 40 -5.91 6.19 -1.75
N LEU A 41 -4.62 6.43 -1.51
CA LEU A 41 -3.54 6.12 -2.45
C LEU A 41 -3.39 4.61 -2.65
N VAL A 42 -3.35 3.84 -1.56
CA VAL A 42 -3.31 2.37 -1.68
C VAL A 42 -4.61 1.87 -2.29
N ALA A 43 -5.78 2.38 -1.91
CA ALA A 43 -7.05 1.99 -2.55
C ALA A 43 -7.08 2.25 -4.08
N GLN A 44 -6.44 3.33 -4.53
CA GLN A 44 -6.31 3.67 -5.95
C GLN A 44 -5.40 2.68 -6.71
N PHE A 45 -4.37 2.13 -6.05
CA PHE A 45 -3.45 1.15 -6.64
C PHE A 45 -3.74 -0.32 -6.31
N SER A 46 -4.51 -0.60 -5.25
CA SER A 46 -4.74 -1.95 -4.70
C SER A 46 -6.05 -2.58 -5.16
N GLY A 47 -7.01 -1.78 -5.62
CA GLY A 47 -8.41 -2.20 -5.49
C GLY A 47 -9.40 -1.79 -6.56
N ARG A 48 -8.99 -1.37 -7.76
CA ARG A 48 -9.87 -1.47 -8.94
C ARG A 48 -9.17 -2.17 -10.10
N ARG A 49 -9.07 -3.49 -9.98
CA ARG A 49 -8.91 -4.43 -11.12
C ARG A 49 -10.05 -4.30 -12.17
N ASN A 50 -11.01 -3.39 -11.96
CA ASN A 50 -12.27 -3.24 -12.70
C ASN A 50 -12.58 -1.80 -13.09
N ALA A 51 -11.62 -0.87 -13.08
CA ALA A 51 -11.85 0.36 -13.84
C ALA A 51 -11.83 -0.03 -15.33
N ARG A 52 -13.02 -0.22 -15.92
CA ARG A 52 -13.19 -0.40 -17.36
C ARG A 52 -12.35 0.69 -18.03
N ASP A 53 -11.40 0.30 -18.86
CA ASP A 53 -10.57 1.26 -19.56
C ASP A 53 -11.49 2.25 -20.31
N THR A 54 -11.27 3.54 -20.11
CA THR A 54 -12.00 4.61 -20.80
C THR A 54 -11.50 4.79 -22.23
N GLY A 55 -10.50 4.02 -22.66
CA GLY A 55 -9.95 4.03 -24.03
C GLY A 55 -9.02 5.21 -24.30
N GLN A 56 -8.66 5.97 -23.26
CA GLN A 56 -7.86 7.19 -23.40
C GLN A 56 -6.44 6.88 -23.91
N LEU A 57 -5.86 5.74 -23.50
CA LEU A 57 -4.57 5.26 -23.98
C LEU A 57 -4.67 4.65 -25.39
N ASN A 58 -5.77 4.00 -25.75
CA ASN A 58 -6.00 3.50 -27.12
C ASN A 58 -5.90 4.66 -28.12
N ALA A 59 -6.59 5.77 -27.84
CA ALA A 59 -6.56 6.96 -28.69
C ALA A 59 -5.17 7.62 -28.76
N TYR A 60 -4.35 7.52 -27.70
CA TYR A 60 -2.96 7.98 -27.73
C TYR A 60 -2.11 7.11 -28.66
N PHE A 61 -2.17 5.78 -28.51
CA PHE A 61 -1.36 4.87 -29.31
C PHE A 61 -1.74 4.92 -30.80
N GLU A 62 -3.04 5.02 -31.11
CA GLU A 62 -3.53 5.24 -32.47
C GLU A 62 -2.99 6.53 -33.09
N ARG A 63 -2.98 7.66 -32.34
CA ARG A 63 -2.43 8.93 -32.81
C ARG A 63 -0.92 8.94 -32.93
N ALA A 64 -0.24 8.24 -32.02
CA ALA A 64 1.21 8.17 -31.98
C ALA A 64 1.79 7.17 -32.99
N GLY A 65 0.96 6.33 -33.61
CA GLY A 65 1.40 5.27 -34.52
C GLY A 65 2.25 4.20 -33.81
N VAL A 66 2.04 4.02 -32.50
CA VAL A 66 2.78 3.06 -31.69
C VAL A 66 1.96 1.78 -31.60
N GLU A 67 2.56 0.64 -31.92
CA GLU A 67 1.91 -0.66 -31.73
C GLU A 67 1.53 -0.86 -30.26
N ALA A 68 0.25 -1.17 -30.03
CA ALA A 68 -0.27 -1.41 -28.71
C ALA A 68 -0.89 -2.81 -28.61
N THR A 69 -0.62 -3.48 -27.49
CA THR A 69 -1.21 -4.77 -27.16
C THR A 69 -2.40 -4.55 -26.23
N THR A 70 -3.57 -5.06 -26.62
CA THR A 70 -4.77 -5.01 -25.79
C THR A 70 -4.72 -6.11 -24.74
N CYS A 71 -4.92 -5.76 -23.46
CA CYS A 71 -5.01 -6.75 -22.38
C CYS A 71 -6.25 -7.64 -22.57
N PRO A 72 -6.12 -8.98 -22.57
CA PRO A 72 -7.27 -9.87 -22.75
C PRO A 72 -8.23 -9.89 -21.56
N PHE A 73 -7.78 -9.44 -20.38
CA PHE A 73 -8.57 -9.48 -19.15
C PHE A 73 -9.40 -8.21 -18.94
N CYS A 74 -8.80 -7.03 -19.12
CA CYS A 74 -9.48 -5.74 -18.86
C CYS A 74 -9.70 -4.88 -20.12
N GLY A 75 -9.20 -5.30 -21.29
CA GLY A 75 -9.39 -4.61 -22.56
C GLY A 75 -8.54 -3.35 -22.77
N SER A 76 -7.60 -3.05 -21.86
CA SER A 76 -6.80 -1.81 -21.99
C SER A 76 -5.64 -1.94 -22.97
N ALA A 77 -5.33 -0.89 -23.73
CA ALA A 77 -4.12 -0.87 -24.55
C ALA A 77 -2.84 -0.66 -23.72
N ASN A 78 -1.79 -1.40 -24.07
CA ASN A 78 -0.48 -1.32 -23.45
C ASN A 78 0.59 -1.16 -24.53
N GLY A 79 1.64 -0.37 -24.25
CA GLY A 79 2.73 -0.19 -25.20
C GLY A 79 3.61 -1.45 -25.35
N PRO A 80 4.57 -1.44 -26.28
CA PRO A 80 5.34 -2.63 -26.67
C PRO A 80 6.33 -3.14 -25.61
N ASN A 81 6.59 -2.37 -24.55
CA ASN A 81 7.56 -2.72 -23.48
C ASN A 81 6.91 -3.10 -22.14
N TYR A 82 5.59 -3.27 -22.10
CA TYR A 82 4.88 -3.63 -20.87
C TYR A 82 4.84 -5.15 -20.69
N ALA A 83 5.44 -5.65 -19.60
CA ALA A 83 5.27 -7.07 -19.20
C ALA A 83 3.93 -7.33 -18.50
N TYR A 84 3.42 -6.30 -17.80
CA TYR A 84 2.16 -6.32 -17.08
C TYR A 84 1.25 -5.20 -17.57
N CYS A 85 -0.05 -5.45 -17.54
CA CYS A 85 -1.07 -4.50 -17.90
C CYS A 85 -1.00 -3.27 -16.98
N HIS A 86 -0.88 -2.06 -17.55
CA HIS A 86 -0.81 -0.82 -16.77
C HIS A 86 -2.07 -0.59 -15.90
N ASN A 87 -3.23 -1.09 -16.33
CA ASN A 87 -4.50 -0.95 -15.63
C ASN A 87 -4.76 -2.07 -14.60
N CYS A 88 -4.86 -3.33 -15.05
CA CYS A 88 -5.23 -4.44 -14.17
C CYS A 88 -4.06 -5.22 -13.57
N GLN A 89 -2.81 -4.88 -13.92
CA GLN A 89 -1.58 -5.57 -13.52
C GLN A 89 -1.48 -7.05 -13.91
N GLU A 90 -2.44 -7.56 -14.69
CA GLU A 90 -2.38 -8.90 -15.24
C GLU A 90 -1.25 -9.01 -16.26
N ARG A 91 -0.63 -10.19 -16.37
CA ARG A 91 0.48 -10.40 -17.30
C ARG A 91 -0.03 -10.33 -18.74
N LEU A 92 0.67 -9.58 -19.60
CA LEU A 92 0.25 -9.38 -21.01
C LEU A 92 0.72 -10.49 -21.95
N THR A 93 1.67 -11.28 -21.49
CA THR A 93 2.25 -12.43 -22.19
C THR A 93 2.32 -13.61 -21.22
N ASP A 94 2.07 -14.82 -21.71
CA ASP A 94 2.56 -16.03 -21.04
C ASP A 94 4.10 -16.07 -21.08
#